data_AF-A0A3A0G919-F1
#
_entry.id   AF-A0A3A0G919-F1
#
_cell.length_a   1.000
_cell.length_b   1.000
_cell.length_c   1.000
_cell.angle_alpha   90.00
_cell.angle_beta   90.00
_cell.angle_gamma   90.00
#
_symmetry.space_group_name_H-M   'P 1'
#
loop_
_entity.id
_entity.type
_entity.pdbx_description
1 polymer ?
#
loop_
_entity_poly.entity_id
_entity_poly.type
_entity_poly.pdbx_seq_one_letter_code
_entity_poly.pdbx_strand_id
1 'polypeptide(L)'
;MEGARQAGGRGWLLWDPRVKYTGEALVSAQPVYPPQLNGQVLVLEYHLIGEPEDRWQRTPANFRADLERLWAEGYYPVNLRDLAAGDLGMVPAGKRPVVLTFDDS
;
A
#
# COMPACT_ATOMS: atom_id res chain seq x y z
N MET A 1 -18.90 0.67 14.51
CA MET A 1 -17.90 1.37 13.68
C MET A 1 -17.63 2.83 14.12
N GLU A 2 -18.10 3.28 15.30
CA GLU A 2 -17.95 4.69 15.72
C GLU A 2 -16.69 4.95 16.58
N GLY A 3 -16.30 3.98 17.43
CA GLY A 3 -15.21 4.18 18.41
C GLY A 3 -13.82 4.43 17.80
N ALA A 4 -13.53 3.85 16.64
CA ALA A 4 -12.25 4.05 15.95
C ALA A 4 -12.10 5.47 15.38
N ARG A 5 -13.19 6.07 14.87
CA ARG A 5 -13.21 7.45 14.39
C ARG A 5 -13.13 8.46 15.54
N GLN A 6 -13.79 8.19 16.66
CA GLN A 6 -13.81 9.08 17.83
C GLN A 6 -12.45 9.15 18.56
N ALA A 7 -11.61 8.12 18.46
CA ALA A 7 -10.25 8.09 19.00
C ALA A 7 -9.18 8.64 18.03
N GLY A 8 -9.57 9.24 16.91
CA GLY A 8 -8.62 9.76 15.91
C GLY A 8 -7.93 8.68 15.05
N GLY A 9 -8.34 7.41 15.17
CA GLY A 9 -7.79 6.30 14.39
C GLY A 9 -8.33 6.28 12.97
N ARG A 10 -7.47 6.55 11.98
CA ARG A 10 -7.77 6.31 10.55
C ARG A 10 -7.38 4.87 10.22
N GLY A 11 -8.21 3.93 10.67
CA GLY A 11 -7.90 2.51 10.71
C GLY A 11 -7.77 1.84 9.35
N TRP A 12 -6.78 0.94 9.24
CA TRP A 12 -6.77 -0.23 8.34
C TRP A 12 -6.00 -1.44 8.93
N LEU A 13 -5.46 -1.36 10.16
CA LEU A 13 -4.78 -2.46 10.86
C LEU A 13 -5.44 -2.70 12.23
N LEU A 14 -6.65 -3.27 12.25
CA LEU A 14 -7.33 -3.61 13.50
C LEU A 14 -8.12 -4.91 13.30
N TRP A 15 -7.45 -6.07 13.27
CA TRP A 15 -8.14 -7.37 13.22
C TRP A 15 -7.69 -8.39 14.28
N ASP A 16 -6.70 -8.11 15.13
CA ASP A 16 -6.36 -9.04 16.21
C ASP A 16 -7.25 -8.76 17.44
N PRO A 17 -8.16 -9.67 17.82
CA PRO A 17 -9.02 -9.50 18.98
C PRO A 17 -8.28 -9.62 20.32
N ARG A 18 -6.99 -9.99 20.32
CA ARG A 18 -6.15 -10.09 21.51
C ARG A 18 -5.41 -8.79 21.83
N VAL A 19 -5.39 -7.83 20.91
CA VAL A 19 -4.67 -6.56 21.08
C VAL A 19 -5.59 -5.53 21.73
N LYS A 20 -5.15 -4.95 22.85
CA LYS A 20 -5.79 -3.77 23.44
C LYS A 20 -5.22 -2.51 22.78
N TYR A 21 -6.01 -1.87 21.94
CA TYR A 21 -5.64 -0.65 21.23
C TYR A 21 -5.74 0.58 22.15
N THR A 22 -4.64 0.95 22.80
CA THR A 22 -4.52 2.18 23.58
C THR A 22 -4.14 3.36 22.66
N GLY A 23 -4.36 4.60 23.11
CA GLY A 23 -3.92 5.79 22.35
C GLY A 23 -2.43 5.79 22.02
N GLU A 24 -1.59 5.29 22.94
CA GLU A 24 -0.16 5.08 22.73
C GLU A 24 0.13 3.98 21.68
N ALA A 25 -0.67 2.92 21.63
CA ALA A 25 -0.55 1.86 20.61
C ALA A 25 -0.93 2.35 19.20
N LEU A 26 -1.75 3.40 19.10
CA LEU A 26 -2.08 4.06 17.82
C LEU A 26 -1.01 5.09 17.39
N VAL A 27 -0.26 5.63 18.35
CA VAL A 27 0.87 6.56 18.10
C VAL A 27 2.12 5.81 17.62
N SER A 28 2.16 4.49 17.82
CA SER A 28 3.21 3.61 17.33
C SER A 28 2.69 2.76 16.17
N ALA A 29 2.95 3.16 14.91
CA ALA A 29 3.22 2.19 13.84
C ALA A 29 3.66 2.88 12.54
N GLN A 30 4.97 2.74 12.26
CA GLN A 30 5.63 2.92 10.96
C GLN A 30 6.06 4.35 10.56
N PRO A 31 7.21 4.47 9.87
CA PRO A 31 7.78 5.75 9.52
C PRO A 31 6.78 6.61 8.75
N VAL A 32 6.69 7.88 9.16
CA VAL A 32 6.09 8.93 8.34
C VAL A 32 7.04 9.13 7.17
N TYR A 33 6.76 8.48 6.03
CA TYR A 33 7.50 8.78 4.83
C TYR A 33 7.22 10.25 4.47
N PRO A 34 8.26 11.02 4.09
CA PRO A 34 8.04 12.39 3.67
C PRO A 34 6.99 12.40 2.55
N PRO A 35 5.97 13.27 2.64
CA PRO A 35 4.92 13.32 1.64
C PRO A 35 5.54 13.57 0.26
N GLN A 36 5.05 12.87 -0.76
CA GLN A 36 5.47 13.09 -2.13
C GLN A 36 4.82 14.39 -2.65
N LEU A 37 5.55 15.51 -2.55
CA LEU A 37 5.00 16.85 -2.79
C LEU A 37 4.83 17.22 -4.26
N ASN A 38 5.45 16.47 -5.19
CA ASN A 38 5.40 16.78 -6.62
C ASN A 38 4.19 16.16 -7.34
N GLY A 39 3.31 15.44 -6.62
CA GLY A 39 2.11 14.82 -7.17
C GLY A 39 2.35 13.61 -8.08
N GLN A 40 3.58 13.08 -8.15
CA GLN A 40 3.88 11.89 -8.96
C GLN A 40 3.54 10.60 -8.21
N VAL A 41 2.91 9.67 -8.92
CA VAL A 41 2.53 8.35 -8.39
C VAL A 41 3.31 7.26 -9.15
N LEU A 42 3.88 6.31 -8.43
CA LEU A 42 4.56 5.17 -9.04
C LEU A 42 3.51 4.25 -9.68
N VAL A 43 3.71 3.90 -10.94
CA VAL A 43 2.94 2.87 -11.64
C VAL A 43 3.92 1.77 -12.03
N LEU A 44 3.69 0.56 -11.54
CA LEU A 44 4.45 -0.63 -11.89
C LEU A 44 3.61 -1.51 -12.79
N GLU A 45 4.18 -1.91 -13.91
CA GLU A 45 3.56 -2.80 -14.88
C GLU A 45 4.25 -4.16 -14.82
N TYR A 46 3.44 -5.21 -14.78
CA TYR A 46 3.88 -6.60 -14.81
C TYR A 46 3.23 -7.29 -16.01
N HIS A 47 4.01 -8.09 -16.73
CA HIS A 47 3.47 -8.99 -17.74
C HIS A 47 3.04 -10.31 -17.06
N LEU A 48 3.78 -11.41 -17.28
CA LEU A 48 3.42 -12.73 -16.77
C LEU A 48 3.91 -12.96 -15.33
N ILE A 49 3.10 -13.65 -14.52
CA ILE A 49 3.53 -14.22 -13.23
C ILE A 49 3.59 -15.73 -13.36
N GLY A 50 4.79 -16.30 -13.45
CA GLY A 50 4.98 -17.72 -13.76
C GLY A 50 6.42 -18.19 -13.58
N GLU A 51 6.66 -19.48 -13.82
CA GLU A 51 7.99 -20.09 -13.75
C GLU A 51 8.45 -20.56 -15.15
N PRO A 52 9.73 -20.40 -15.53
CA PRO A 52 10.83 -19.76 -14.78
C PRO A 52 10.79 -18.21 -14.88
N GLU A 53 11.75 -17.52 -14.25
CA GLU A 53 11.96 -16.08 -14.43
C GLU A 53 12.41 -15.76 -15.87
N ASP A 54 11.85 -14.72 -16.47
CA ASP A 54 12.22 -14.23 -17.81
C ASP A 54 12.05 -12.71 -17.91
N ARG A 55 12.50 -12.10 -19.01
CA ARG A 55 12.45 -10.65 -19.26
C ARG A 55 11.07 -10.03 -19.00
N TRP A 56 10.00 -10.74 -19.36
CA TRP A 56 8.61 -10.33 -19.20
C TRP A 56 7.83 -11.29 -18.29
N GLN A 57 8.54 -12.03 -17.43
CA GLN A 57 7.90 -12.99 -16.53
C GLN A 57 8.57 -12.95 -15.17
N ARG A 58 7.78 -12.57 -14.16
CA ARG A 58 8.19 -12.62 -12.76
C ARG A 58 7.78 -13.96 -12.16
N THR A 59 8.67 -14.61 -11.43
CA THR A 59 8.27 -15.77 -10.62
C THR A 59 7.33 -15.36 -9.49
N PRO A 60 6.41 -16.24 -9.05
CA PRO A 60 5.57 -15.97 -7.88
C PRO A 60 6.37 -15.64 -6.61
N ALA A 61 7.58 -16.21 -6.48
CA ALA A 61 8.49 -15.90 -5.38
C ALA A 61 9.02 -14.45 -5.48
N ASN A 62 9.49 -14.05 -6.66
CA ASN A 62 10.02 -12.71 -6.87
C ASN A 62 8.92 -11.63 -6.84
N PHE A 63 7.72 -11.92 -7.37
CA PHE A 63 6.59 -10.99 -7.25
C PHE A 63 6.23 -10.73 -5.79
N ARG A 64 6.24 -11.76 -4.94
CA ARG A 64 6.05 -11.58 -3.49
C ARG A 64 7.16 -10.71 -2.87
N ALA A 65 8.41 -10.93 -3.25
CA ALA A 65 9.52 -10.10 -2.78
C ALA A 65 9.38 -8.63 -3.20
N ASP A 66 8.86 -8.37 -4.43
CA ASP A 66 8.57 -7.01 -4.90
C ASP A 66 7.47 -6.35 -4.03
N LEU A 67 6.39 -7.08 -3.72
CA LEU A 67 5.33 -6.60 -2.83
C LEU A 67 5.83 -6.34 -1.40
N GLU A 68 6.68 -7.21 -0.86
CA GLU A 68 7.29 -7.05 0.46
C GLU A 68 8.18 -5.81 0.52
N ARG A 69 8.93 -5.53 -0.56
CA ARG A 69 9.72 -4.32 -0.68
C ARG A 69 8.85 -3.07 -0.75
N LEU A 70 7.79 -3.07 -1.56
CA LEU A 70 6.84 -1.96 -1.62
C LEU A 70 6.24 -1.65 -0.23
N TRP A 71 5.85 -2.71 0.49
CA TRP A 71 5.34 -2.60 1.85
C TRP A 71 6.37 -2.00 2.81
N ALA A 72 7.59 -2.54 2.79
CA ALA A 72 8.69 -2.09 3.64
C ALA A 72 9.05 -0.62 3.38
N GLU A 73 9.00 -0.18 2.12
CA GLU A 73 9.26 1.21 1.69
C GLU A 73 8.04 2.16 1.83
N GLY A 74 6.93 1.68 2.40
CA GLY A 74 5.78 2.53 2.73
C GLY A 74 4.84 2.85 1.58
N TYR A 75 4.88 2.07 0.51
CA TYR A 75 3.90 2.20 -0.54
C TYR A 75 2.53 1.66 -0.11
N TYR A 76 1.48 2.27 -0.65
CA TYR A 76 0.08 1.93 -0.42
C TYR A 76 -0.58 1.70 -1.78
N PRO A 77 -1.08 0.48 -2.07
CA PRO A 77 -1.70 0.19 -3.35
C PRO A 77 -2.99 1.00 -3.53
N VAL A 78 -3.16 1.59 -4.71
CA VAL A 78 -4.37 2.33 -5.11
C VAL A 78 -4.84 1.87 -6.48
N ASN A 79 -6.14 2.03 -6.77
CA ASN A 79 -6.65 1.67 -8.09
C ASN A 79 -6.26 2.75 -9.11
N LEU A 80 -5.98 2.34 -10.35
CA LEU A 80 -5.72 3.25 -11.46
C LEU A 80 -6.89 4.23 -11.69
N ARG A 81 -8.14 3.78 -11.51
CA ARG A 81 -9.33 4.63 -11.65
C ARG A 81 -9.37 5.75 -10.61
N ASP A 82 -8.94 5.46 -9.38
CA ASP A 82 -8.97 6.42 -8.27
C ASP A 82 -7.85 7.44 -8.46
N LEU A 83 -6.67 6.98 -8.93
CA LEU A 83 -5.59 7.85 -9.40
C LEU A 83 -6.05 8.77 -10.53
N ALA A 84 -6.72 8.24 -11.55
CA ALA A 84 -7.20 9.03 -12.70
C ALA A 84 -8.26 10.08 -12.30
N ALA A 85 -9.08 9.76 -11.29
CA ALA A 85 -10.06 10.70 -10.72
C ALA A 85 -9.45 11.71 -9.73
N GLY A 86 -8.19 11.54 -9.34
CA GLY A 86 -7.57 12.31 -8.26
C GLY A 86 -8.13 12.00 -6.87
N ASP A 87 -8.89 10.91 -6.72
CA ASP A 87 -9.50 10.49 -5.45
C ASP A 87 -8.54 9.61 -4.66
N LEU A 88 -7.45 10.20 -4.15
CA LEU A 88 -6.44 9.50 -3.36
C LEU A 88 -6.59 9.75 -1.85
N GLY A 89 -7.77 10.20 -1.40
CA GLY A 89 -8.05 10.51 0.00
C GLY A 89 -7.97 9.31 0.94
N MET A 90 -8.00 8.08 0.40
CA MET A 90 -7.82 6.84 1.15
C MET A 90 -6.38 6.56 1.56
N VAL A 91 -5.39 7.21 0.92
CA VAL A 91 -3.97 6.98 1.20
C VAL A 91 -3.64 7.53 2.59
N PRO A 92 -3.17 6.68 3.53
CA PRO A 92 -2.83 7.15 4.88
C PRO A 92 -1.72 8.20 4.86
N ALA A 93 -1.77 9.14 5.81
CA ALA A 93 -0.70 10.12 5.98
C ALA A 93 0.65 9.41 6.21
N GLY A 94 1.68 9.85 5.49
CA GLY A 94 3.00 9.22 5.53
C GLY A 94 3.12 7.94 4.72
N LYS A 95 2.14 7.56 3.89
CA LYS A 95 2.27 6.50 2.88
C LYS A 95 2.37 7.08 1.46
N ARG A 96 2.91 6.29 0.54
CA ARG A 96 3.12 6.68 -0.86
C ARG A 96 2.20 5.87 -1.78
N PRO A 97 1.33 6.46 -2.60
CA PRO A 97 0.48 5.68 -3.49
C PRO A 97 1.33 4.90 -4.52
N VAL A 98 0.91 3.68 -4.85
CA VAL A 98 1.44 2.90 -5.97
C VAL A 98 0.28 2.24 -6.72
N VAL A 99 0.35 2.23 -8.05
CA VAL A 99 -0.54 1.45 -8.90
C VAL A 99 0.24 0.25 -9.42
N LEU A 100 -0.39 -0.93 -9.40
CA LEU A 100 0.10 -2.13 -10.05
C LEU A 100 -0.81 -2.42 -11.26
N THR A 101 -0.23 -2.58 -12.44
CA THR A 101 -0.94 -2.95 -13.67
C THR A 101 -0.40 -4.28 -14.20
N PHE A 102 -1.25 -5.00 -14.92
CA PHE A 102 -0.93 -6.29 -15.52
C PHE A 102 -1.33 -6.28 -17.00
N ASP A 103 -0.42 -6.64 -17.92
CA ASP A 103 -0.63 -6.64 -19.38
C ASP A 103 -0.43 -8.05 -19.99
N ASP A 104 -0.78 -8.23 -21.28
CA ASP A 104 -0.60 -9.45 -22.09
C ASP A 104 -1.46 -10.68 -21.73
N SER A 105 -2.72 -10.47 -21.33
CA SER A 105 -3.70 -11.50 -20.94
C SER A 105 -3.77 -12.76 -21.80
#